data_AF-A0A0E0P6D4-F1
#
_entry.id   AF-A0A0E0P6D4-F1
#
_cell.length_a   1.000
_cell.length_b   1.000
_cell.length_c   1.000
_cell.angle_alpha   90.00
_cell.angle_beta   90.00
_cell.angle_gamma   90.00
#
_symmetry.space_group_name_H-M   'P 1'
#
loop_
_entity.id
_entity.type
_entity.pdbx_description
1 polymer ?
#
loop_
_entity_poly.entity_id
_entity_poly.type
_entity_poly.pdbx_seq_one_letter_code
_entity_poly.pdbx_strand_id
1 'polypeptide(L)'
;MAEQATVVAARAISVAVAKAHRDSGEGDKEHIEIADRWFEGLLSKDISVTNEIYAIHNVEFDRQELRKLVRTVHMVQDNIENEHEEESTMKLLGAKKQLLCFLRSIAKEAYVKS
;
A
#
# COMPACT_ATOMS: atom_id res chain seq x y z
N MET A 1 -21.69 29.65 -7.59
CA MET A 1 -21.08 28.76 -8.60
C MET A 1 -19.68 28.28 -8.18
N ALA A 2 -19.44 27.96 -6.90
CA ALA A 2 -18.08 27.68 -6.38
C ALA A 2 -17.92 26.30 -5.72
N GLU A 3 -18.90 25.40 -5.88
CA GLU A 3 -18.92 24.11 -5.15
C GLU A 3 -18.41 22.92 -5.96
N GLN A 4 -18.20 23.09 -7.27
CA GLN A 4 -17.78 22.00 -8.17
C GLN A 4 -16.25 21.80 -8.24
N ALA A 5 -15.46 22.78 -7.76
CA ALA A 5 -13.99 22.74 -7.90
C ALA A 5 -13.32 21.77 -6.91
N THR A 6 -13.87 21.61 -5.70
CA THR A 6 -13.26 20.79 -4.64
C THR A 6 -13.37 19.29 -4.92
N VAL A 7 -14.46 18.86 -5.58
CA VAL A 7 -14.74 17.44 -5.85
C VAL A 7 -13.83 16.86 -6.95
N VAL A 8 -13.35 17.70 -7.87
CA VAL A 8 -12.47 17.28 -8.97
C VAL A 8 -11.03 17.05 -8.47
N ALA A 9 -10.56 17.85 -7.51
CA ALA A 9 -9.24 17.68 -6.91
C ALA A 9 -9.14 16.35 -6.12
N ALA A 10 -10.17 15.98 -5.37
CA ALA A 10 -10.20 14.72 -4.62
C ALA A 10 -10.19 13.47 -5.54
N ARG A 11 -10.88 13.51 -6.69
CA ARG A 11 -10.79 12.43 -7.70
C ARG A 11 -9.43 12.37 -8.38
N ALA A 12 -8.78 13.51 -8.62
CA ALA A 12 -7.46 13.55 -9.22
C ALA A 12 -6.38 12.94 -8.31
N ILE A 13 -6.47 13.13 -7.00
CA ILE A 13 -5.55 12.52 -6.02
C ILE A 13 -5.70 10.98 -6.02
N SER A 14 -6.94 10.47 -6.09
CA SER A 14 -7.18 9.02 -6.19
C SER A 14 -6.61 8.43 -7.49
N VAL A 15 -6.70 9.15 -8.61
CA VAL A 15 -6.15 8.72 -9.91
C VAL A 15 -4.62 8.84 -9.96
N ALA A 16 -4.04 9.85 -9.30
CA ALA A 16 -2.57 10.04 -9.27
C ALA A 16 -1.87 9.00 -8.39
N VAL A 17 -2.49 8.60 -7.27
CA VAL A 17 -2.02 7.46 -6.47
C VAL A 17 -2.01 6.18 -7.30
N ALA A 18 -3.03 5.96 -8.14
CA ALA A 18 -3.05 4.82 -9.08
C ALA A 18 -2.02 4.94 -10.23
N LYS A 19 -1.59 6.15 -10.59
CA LYS A 19 -0.70 6.40 -11.75
C LYS A 19 0.79 6.51 -11.39
N ALA A 20 1.14 6.71 -10.12
CA ALA A 20 2.52 6.56 -9.64
C ALA A 20 2.99 5.08 -9.63
N HIS A 21 2.11 4.16 -10.02
CA HIS A 21 2.39 2.75 -10.27
C HIS A 21 2.86 2.48 -11.70
N ARG A 22 3.82 3.28 -12.19
CA ARG A 22 4.46 3.01 -13.48
C ARG A 22 5.55 1.95 -13.28
N ASP A 23 5.10 0.70 -13.37
CA ASP A 23 5.73 -0.44 -14.05
C ASP A 23 7.20 -0.32 -14.49
N SER A 24 8.03 -1.25 -14.01
CA SER A 24 8.87 -2.05 -14.92
C SER A 24 9.39 -3.28 -14.18
N GLY A 25 8.69 -4.38 -14.38
CA GLY A 25 9.06 -5.69 -13.89
C GLY A 25 8.17 -6.72 -14.58
N GLU A 26 8.29 -6.78 -15.91
CA GLU A 26 7.61 -7.74 -16.78
C GLU A 26 8.10 -9.16 -16.42
N GLY A 27 7.46 -9.73 -15.40
CA GLY A 27 7.85 -10.97 -14.78
C GLY A 27 6.87 -11.30 -13.66
N ASP A 28 5.71 -11.81 -14.08
CA ASP A 28 4.63 -12.39 -13.28
C ASP A 28 3.59 -11.39 -12.74
N LYS A 29 2.52 -11.11 -13.50
CA LYS A 29 1.46 -10.16 -13.09
C LYS A 29 0.73 -10.62 -11.81
N GLU A 30 0.73 -11.93 -11.53
CA GLU A 30 0.02 -12.54 -10.40
C GLU A 30 0.54 -12.02 -9.04
N HIS A 31 1.87 -11.97 -8.85
CA HIS A 31 2.43 -11.51 -7.57
C HIS A 31 2.17 -10.02 -7.32
N ILE A 32 2.03 -9.21 -8.38
CA ILE A 32 1.68 -7.79 -8.28
C ILE A 32 0.23 -7.65 -7.80
N GLU A 33 -0.70 -8.38 -8.41
CA GLU A 33 -2.12 -8.36 -8.04
C GLU A 33 -2.34 -8.85 -6.60
N ILE A 34 -1.62 -9.89 -6.17
CA ILE A 34 -1.66 -10.40 -4.79
C ILE A 34 -1.17 -9.32 -3.81
N ALA A 35 -0.05 -8.66 -4.13
CA ALA A 35 0.51 -7.62 -3.27
C ALA A 35 -0.40 -6.39 -3.16
N ASP A 36 -1.05 -5.98 -4.26
CA ASP A 36 -2.00 -4.87 -4.26
C ASP A 36 -3.24 -5.21 -3.39
N ARG A 37 -3.79 -6.42 -3.53
CA ARG A 37 -4.90 -6.89 -2.68
C ARG A 37 -4.51 -6.94 -1.20
N TRP A 38 -3.31 -7.43 -0.89
CA TRP A 38 -2.80 -7.44 0.48
C TRP A 38 -2.61 -6.03 1.04
N PHE A 39 -2.10 -5.12 0.21
CA PHE A 39 -1.93 -3.72 0.58
C PHE A 39 -3.27 -3.09 0.94
N GLU A 40 -4.28 -3.20 0.08
CA GLU A 40 -5.63 -2.67 0.35
C GLU A 40 -6.25 -3.28 1.62
N GLY A 41 -6.12 -4.60 1.81
CA GLY A 41 -6.62 -5.30 2.99
C GLY A 41 -5.93 -4.87 4.28
N LEU A 42 -4.62 -4.64 4.27
CA LEU A 42 -3.90 -4.15 5.44
C LEU A 42 -4.30 -2.71 5.80
N LEU A 43 -4.55 -1.86 4.78
CA LEU A 43 -5.04 -0.50 5.02
C LEU A 43 -6.46 -0.49 5.57
N SER A 44 -7.33 -1.37 5.09
CA SER A 44 -8.70 -1.53 5.59
C SER A 44 -8.81 -2.30 6.92
N LYS A 45 -7.69 -2.77 7.46
CA LYS A 45 -7.62 -3.61 8.68
C LYS A 45 -8.40 -4.93 8.51
N ASP A 46 -8.42 -5.47 7.29
CA ASP A 46 -9.01 -6.76 6.99
C ASP A 46 -8.21 -7.88 7.68
N ILE A 47 -8.88 -8.55 8.62
CA ILE A 47 -8.33 -9.65 9.40
C ILE A 47 -8.05 -10.85 8.49
N SER A 48 -8.86 -11.08 7.45
CA SER A 48 -8.69 -12.19 6.51
C SER A 48 -7.37 -12.05 5.76
N VAL A 49 -7.10 -10.86 5.21
CA VAL A 49 -5.84 -10.54 4.53
C VAL A 49 -4.66 -10.64 5.48
N THR A 50 -4.79 -10.11 6.70
CA THR A 50 -3.73 -10.23 7.71
C THR A 50 -3.41 -11.69 8.00
N ASN A 51 -4.43 -12.53 8.22
CA ASN A 51 -4.22 -13.96 8.48
C ASN A 51 -3.61 -14.68 7.28
N GLU A 52 -4.02 -14.34 6.07
CA GLU A 52 -3.47 -14.91 4.83
C GLU A 52 -1.96 -14.66 4.74
N ILE A 53 -1.52 -13.40 4.92
CA ILE A 53 -0.10 -13.04 4.91
C ILE A 53 0.64 -13.78 6.01
N TYR A 54 0.04 -13.91 7.19
CA TYR A 54 0.67 -14.61 8.31
C TYR A 54 0.72 -16.14 8.12
N ALA A 55 -0.17 -16.73 7.32
CA ALA A 55 -0.19 -18.15 7.01
C ALA A 55 0.84 -18.58 5.95
N ILE A 56 1.49 -17.60 5.29
CA ILE A 56 2.62 -17.85 4.39
C ILE A 56 3.75 -18.49 5.19
N HIS A 57 4.13 -19.69 4.79
CA HIS A 57 5.16 -20.51 5.42
C HIS A 57 6.26 -20.92 4.42
N ASN A 58 6.03 -20.70 3.13
CA ASN A 58 7.01 -20.97 2.08
C ASN A 58 8.03 -19.83 1.88
N VAL A 59 7.83 -18.69 2.53
CA VAL A 59 8.74 -17.55 2.54
C VAL A 59 8.98 -17.10 3.97
N GLU A 60 10.25 -16.89 4.33
CA GLU A 60 10.60 -16.23 5.58
C GLU A 60 10.67 -14.72 5.35
N PHE A 61 9.86 -13.96 6.08
CA PHE A 61 9.88 -12.51 6.05
C PHE A 61 9.75 -11.93 7.46
N ASP A 62 10.23 -10.70 7.64
CA ASP A 62 10.18 -10.03 8.94
C ASP A 62 8.74 -9.56 9.26
N ARG A 63 8.06 -10.35 10.08
CA ARG A 63 6.71 -10.05 10.60
C ARG A 63 6.69 -8.84 11.55
N GLN A 64 7.81 -8.48 12.16
CA GLN A 64 7.91 -7.24 12.93
C GLN A 64 7.99 -6.05 11.98
N GLU A 65 8.77 -6.16 10.90
CA GLU A 65 8.89 -5.11 9.89
C GLU A 65 7.54 -4.84 9.21
N LEU A 66 6.79 -5.89 8.85
CA LEU A 66 5.42 -5.75 8.33
C LEU A 66 4.55 -4.93 9.28
N ARG A 67 4.56 -5.26 10.58
CA ARG A 67 3.77 -4.55 11.59
C ARG A 67 4.19 -3.09 11.74
N LYS A 68 5.49 -2.79 11.67
CA LYS A 68 6.00 -1.41 11.72
C LYS A 68 5.50 -0.62 10.52
N LEU A 69 5.64 -1.16 9.31
CA LEU A 69 5.23 -0.48 8.07
C LEU A 69 3.73 -0.17 8.06
N VAL A 70 2.88 -1.15 8.42
CA VAL A 70 1.43 -0.96 8.51
C VAL A 70 1.08 0.12 9.54
N ARG A 71 1.69 0.08 10.73
CA ARG A 71 1.48 1.10 11.77
C ARG A 71 1.90 2.49 11.31
N THR A 72 3.04 2.61 10.64
CA THR A 72 3.52 3.90 10.12
C THR A 72 2.54 4.47 9.11
N VAL A 73 1.99 3.65 8.20
CA VAL A 73 1.00 4.13 7.23
C VAL A 73 -0.27 4.60 7.94
N HIS A 74 -0.81 3.84 8.89
CA HIS A 74 -1.98 4.27 9.66
C HIS A 74 -1.71 5.53 10.48
N MET A 75 -0.56 5.62 11.15
CA MET A 75 -0.19 6.78 11.95
C MET A 75 -0.07 8.05 11.10
N VAL A 76 0.59 7.98 9.94
CA VAL A 76 0.71 9.14 9.04
C VAL A 76 -0.64 9.50 8.43
N GLN A 77 -1.49 8.50 8.13
CA GLN A 77 -2.83 8.73 7.61
C GLN A 77 -3.75 9.42 8.63
N ASP A 78 -3.71 9.01 9.90
CA ASP A 78 -4.48 9.62 10.98
C ASP A 78 -3.98 11.04 11.32
N ASN A 79 -2.69 11.34 11.12
CA ASN A 79 -2.12 12.68 11.32
C ASN A 79 -2.51 13.68 10.21
N ILE A 80 -2.74 13.22 8.98
CA ILE A 80 -3.15 14.08 7.85
C ILE A 80 -4.53 14.72 8.07
N GLU A 81 -5.40 14.10 8.87
CA GLU A 81 -6.71 14.67 9.20
C GLU A 81 -6.61 15.91 10.11
N ASN A 82 -5.45 16.15 10.75
CA ASN A 82 -5.25 17.25 11.69
C ASN A 82 -4.39 18.41 11.16
N GLU A 83 -3.56 18.23 10.13
CA GLU A 83 -2.64 19.27 9.63
C GLU A 83 -2.58 19.36 8.09
N HIS A 84 -2.61 20.60 7.60
CA HIS A 84 -2.80 20.96 6.19
C HIS A 84 -1.45 21.13 5.49
N GLU A 85 -0.77 20.07 5.04
CA GLU A 85 0.58 20.24 4.49
C GLU A 85 0.99 19.15 3.49
N GLU A 86 1.39 19.55 2.28
CA GLU A 86 1.91 18.66 1.23
C GLU A 86 3.00 17.71 1.75
N GLU A 87 3.76 18.12 2.77
CA GLU A 87 4.80 17.31 3.41
C GLU A 87 4.24 16.01 4.03
N SER A 88 3.11 16.08 4.73
CA SER A 88 2.46 14.92 5.34
C SER A 88 1.93 13.97 4.27
N THR A 89 1.45 14.50 3.14
CA THR A 89 1.01 13.68 2.00
C THR A 89 2.18 12.98 1.30
N MET A 90 3.34 13.64 1.18
CA MET A 90 4.57 13.02 0.68
C MET A 90 5.09 11.91 1.60
N LYS A 91 5.06 12.13 2.93
CA LYS A 91 5.40 11.10 3.93
C LYS A 91 4.47 9.89 3.83
N LEU A 92 3.17 10.12 3.64
CA LEU A 92 2.19 9.04 3.45
C LEU A 92 2.47 8.25 2.18
N LEU A 93 2.70 8.92 1.06
CA LEU A 93 3.07 8.29 -0.21
C LEU A 93 4.34 7.45 -0.08
N GLY A 94 5.35 7.96 0.63
CA GLY A 94 6.59 7.23 0.93
C GLY A 94 6.33 5.96 1.74
N ALA A 95 5.60 6.07 2.85
CA ALA A 95 5.27 4.93 3.71
C ALA A 95 4.43 3.87 2.98
N LYS A 96 3.43 4.30 2.19
CA LYS A 96 2.62 3.42 1.35
C LYS A 96 3.47 2.68 0.32
N LYS A 97 4.38 3.40 -0.35
CA LYS A 97 5.31 2.80 -1.32
C LYS A 97 6.23 1.77 -0.66
N GLN A 98 6.77 2.06 0.53
CA GLN A 98 7.61 1.12 1.27
C GLN A 98 6.85 -0.15 1.64
N LEU A 99 5.63 -0.03 2.19
CA LEU A 99 4.78 -1.17 2.49
C LEU A 99 4.50 -2.00 1.23
N LEU A 100 4.13 -1.35 0.13
CA LEU A 100 3.79 -2.01 -1.12
C LEU A 100 5.00 -2.73 -1.75
N CYS A 101 6.18 -2.14 -1.72
CA CYS A 101 7.41 -2.80 -2.16
C CYS A 101 7.73 -4.03 -1.30
N PHE A 102 7.56 -3.93 0.02
CA PHE A 102 7.79 -5.05 0.93
C PHE A 102 6.82 -6.21 0.64
N LEU A 103 5.52 -5.92 0.45
CA LEU A 103 4.51 -6.92 0.09
C LEU A 103 4.79 -7.58 -1.26
N ARG A 104 5.24 -6.80 -2.25
CA ARG A 104 5.64 -7.33 -3.55
C ARG A 104 6.82 -8.29 -3.46
N SER A 105 7.81 -8.01 -2.60
CA SER A 105 8.90 -8.94 -2.35
C SER A 105 8.39 -10.25 -1.76
N ILE A 106 7.48 -10.19 -0.77
CA ILE A 106 6.87 -11.40 -0.18
C ILE A 106 6.06 -12.16 -1.23
N ALA A 107 5.18 -11.49 -1.97
CA ALA A 107 4.33 -12.13 -2.96
C ALA A 107 5.17 -12.75 -4.08
N LYS A 108 6.24 -12.07 -4.49
CA LYS A 108 7.17 -12.59 -5.48
C LYS A 108 7.83 -13.88 -4.99
N GLU A 109 8.40 -13.88 -3.79
CA GLU A 109 9.03 -15.08 -3.24
C GLU A 109 8.02 -16.19 -2.95
N ALA A 110 6.78 -15.84 -2.63
CA ALA A 110 5.75 -16.81 -2.24
C ALA A 110 5.04 -17.45 -3.43
N TYR A 111 4.94 -16.74 -4.57
CA TYR A 111 4.11 -17.16 -5.70
C TYR A 111 4.85 -17.22 -7.04
N VAL A 112 6.08 -16.69 -7.17
CA VAL A 112 6.91 -16.98 -8.35
C VAL A 112 7.31 -18.44 -8.31
N LYS A 113 6.66 -19.24 -9.16
CA LYS A 113 6.97 -20.65 -9.37
C LYS A 113 8.43 -20.81 -9.81
N SER A 114 9.19 -21.57 -9.04
CA SER A 114 10.41 -22.23 -9.52
C SER A 114 10.07 -23.48 -10.33
#